data_AF-A0A2G2PI00-F1
#
_entry.id   AF-A0A2G2PI00-F1
#
_cell.length_a   1.000
_cell.length_b   1.000
_cell.length_c   1.000
_cell.angle_alpha   90.00
_cell.angle_beta   90.00
_cell.angle_gamma   90.00
#
_symmetry.space_group_name_H-M   'P 1'
#
loop_
_entity.id
_entity.type
_entity.pdbx_description
1 polymer ?
#
loop_
_entity_poly.entity_id
_entity_poly.type
_entity_poly.pdbx_seq_one_letter_code
_entity_poly.pdbx_strand_id
1 'polypeptide(L)'
;MKYQYEDFDEFVEWLKMDGLKPKTSERLWRKKIFSNLQHGHKKSLVNYEDFQFYKKLNSLLKKAVVYKDIKSSIVEVNIEHLDCVLIMRDRHKLRIKLDDLDSFIEAYIKKENSNER
;
A
#
# COMPACT_ATOMS: atom_id res chain seq x y z
N MET A 1 -16.53 -6.36 -19.18
CA MET A 1 -15.21 -5.93 -18.68
C MET A 1 -15.25 -6.02 -17.16
N LYS A 2 -14.45 -6.89 -16.55
CA LYS A 2 -14.32 -6.98 -15.08
C LYS A 2 -13.77 -5.66 -14.56
N TYR A 3 -14.32 -5.18 -13.45
CA TYR A 3 -13.96 -3.91 -12.83
C TYR A 3 -12.48 -3.92 -12.45
N GLN A 4 -11.66 -3.06 -13.07
CA GLN A 4 -10.21 -2.96 -12.81
C GLN A 4 -9.85 -2.35 -11.45
N TYR A 5 -10.83 -1.91 -10.67
CA TYR A 5 -10.65 -1.11 -9.45
C TYR A 5 -11.53 -1.67 -8.32
N GLU A 6 -11.31 -2.92 -7.93
CA GLU A 6 -12.12 -3.62 -6.91
C GLU A 6 -12.03 -2.95 -5.53
N ASP A 7 -10.93 -2.24 -5.26
CA ASP A 7 -10.70 -1.48 -4.03
C ASP A 7 -10.95 0.02 -4.19
N PHE A 8 -11.81 0.41 -5.14
CA PHE A 8 -12.15 1.81 -5.40
C PHE A 8 -12.70 2.55 -4.16
N ASP A 9 -13.49 1.87 -3.33
CA ASP A 9 -14.02 2.48 -2.11
C ASP A 9 -12.90 2.80 -1.11
N GLU A 10 -11.95 1.89 -0.92
CA GLU A 10 -10.76 2.12 -0.09
C GLU A 10 -9.90 3.26 -0.65
N PHE A 11 -9.73 3.31 -1.98
CA PHE A 11 -9.02 4.39 -2.66
C PHE A 11 -9.68 5.76 -2.39
N VAL A 12 -11.01 5.84 -2.46
CA VAL A 12 -11.74 7.08 -2.17
C VAL A 12 -11.55 7.52 -0.72
N GLU A 13 -11.58 6.59 0.23
CA GLU A 13 -11.31 6.91 1.64
C GLU A 13 -9.87 7.35 1.87
N TRP A 14 -8.90 6.71 1.21
CA TRP A 14 -7.50 7.13 1.25
C TRP A 14 -7.32 8.55 0.70
N LEU A 15 -7.97 8.91 -0.42
CA LEU A 15 -7.95 10.28 -0.94
C LEU A 15 -8.52 11.30 0.07
N LYS A 16 -9.55 10.94 0.83
CA LYS A 16 -10.10 11.80 1.89
C LYS A 16 -9.10 11.98 3.04
N MET A 17 -8.40 10.92 3.43
CA MET A 17 -7.34 10.97 4.46
C MET A 17 -6.18 11.89 4.03
N ASP A 18 -5.83 11.87 2.76
CA ASP A 18 -4.84 12.77 2.14
C ASP A 18 -5.35 14.23 2.04
N GLY A 19 -6.59 14.50 2.47
CA GLY A 19 -7.17 15.83 2.55
C GLY A 19 -7.98 16.25 1.31
N LEU A 20 -8.20 15.35 0.35
CA LEU A 20 -9.00 15.64 -0.83
C LEU A 20 -10.49 15.70 -0.46
N LYS A 21 -11.02 16.93 -0.35
CA LYS A 21 -12.43 17.17 -0.03
C LYS A 21 -13.27 17.26 -1.31
N PRO A 22 -14.44 16.58 -1.38
CA PRO A 22 -15.36 16.73 -2.50
C PRO A 22 -15.89 18.17 -2.57
N LYS A 23 -15.79 18.80 -3.75
CA LYS A 23 -16.35 20.15 -4.02
C LYS A 23 -17.84 20.14 -4.39
N THR A 24 -18.38 18.96 -4.65
CA THR A 24 -19.78 18.70 -5.05
C THR A 24 -20.33 17.57 -4.18
N SER A 25 -21.53 17.06 -4.48
CA SER A 25 -22.02 15.85 -3.82
C SER A 25 -21.02 14.69 -3.96
N GLU A 26 -20.91 13.90 -2.89
CA GLU A 26 -19.98 12.78 -2.80
C GLU A 26 -20.22 11.76 -3.93
N ARG A 27 -21.48 11.50 -4.29
CA ARG A 27 -21.87 10.64 -5.40
C ARG A 27 -21.27 11.11 -6.74
N LEU A 28 -21.39 12.41 -7.05
CA LEU A 28 -20.87 12.96 -8.31
C LEU A 28 -19.34 12.97 -8.33
N TRP A 29 -18.73 13.25 -7.18
CA TRP A 29 -17.29 13.22 -7.02
C TRP A 29 -16.71 11.81 -7.22
N ARG A 30 -17.27 10.79 -6.55
CA ARG A 30 -16.93 9.37 -6.76
C ARG A 30 -17.07 8.96 -8.23
N LYS A 31 -18.19 9.31 -8.87
CA LYS A 31 -18.42 9.01 -10.29
C LYS A 31 -17.35 9.64 -11.19
N LYS A 32 -16.92 10.87 -10.89
CA LYS A 32 -15.88 11.57 -11.63
C LYS A 32 -14.51 10.91 -11.48
N ILE A 33 -14.13 10.51 -10.27
CA ILE A 33 -12.86 9.80 -10.04
C ILE A 33 -12.86 8.47 -10.79
N PHE A 34 -13.93 7.69 -10.66
CA PHE A 34 -14.06 6.40 -11.33
C PHE A 34 -13.99 6.55 -12.87
N SER A 35 -14.72 7.52 -13.42
CA SER A 35 -14.64 7.85 -14.84
C SER A 35 -13.23 8.24 -15.26
N ASN A 36 -12.54 9.08 -14.48
CA ASN A 36 -11.17 9.48 -14.78
C ASN A 36 -10.21 8.28 -14.84
N LEU A 37 -10.33 7.34 -13.89
CA LEU A 37 -9.54 6.10 -13.88
C LEU A 37 -9.82 5.25 -15.13
N GLN A 38 -11.09 5.07 -15.50
CA GLN A 38 -11.46 4.29 -16.70
C GLN A 38 -10.94 4.90 -18.00
N HIS A 39 -10.83 6.22 -18.08
CA HIS A 39 -10.33 6.92 -19.27
C HIS A 39 -8.82 7.21 -19.21
N GLY A 40 -8.09 6.59 -18.29
CA GLY A 40 -6.64 6.72 -18.20
C GLY A 40 -6.16 8.14 -17.86
N HIS A 41 -6.95 8.88 -17.08
CA HIS A 41 -6.57 10.23 -16.66
C HIS A 41 -5.29 10.17 -15.81
N LYS A 42 -4.19 10.72 -16.36
CA LYS A 42 -2.84 10.61 -15.80
C LYS A 42 -2.75 10.84 -14.28
N LYS A 43 -3.32 11.94 -13.77
CA LYS A 43 -3.25 12.23 -12.32
C LYS A 43 -4.04 11.24 -11.47
N SER A 44 -5.16 10.73 -11.99
CA SER A 44 -5.96 9.75 -11.25
C SER A 44 -5.27 8.39 -11.21
N LEU A 45 -4.58 8.00 -12.29
CA LEU A 45 -3.76 6.79 -12.33
C LEU A 45 -2.57 6.89 -11.36
N VAL A 46 -1.82 8.00 -11.38
CA VAL A 46 -0.72 8.22 -10.43
C VAL A 46 -1.19 8.12 -8.98
N ASN A 47 -2.30 8.80 -8.63
CA ASN A 47 -2.85 8.69 -7.28
C ASN A 47 -3.26 7.26 -6.92
N TYR A 48 -3.76 6.49 -7.90
CA TYR A 48 -4.14 5.09 -7.67
C TYR A 48 -2.91 4.19 -7.49
N GLU A 49 -1.83 4.43 -8.24
CA GLU A 49 -0.53 3.76 -8.05
C GLU A 49 0.04 4.06 -6.64
N ASP A 50 -0.01 5.32 -6.21
CA ASP A 50 0.40 5.73 -4.85
C ASP A 50 -0.43 5.03 -3.78
N PHE A 51 -1.74 4.91 -3.99
CA PHE A 51 -2.64 4.17 -3.11
C PHE A 51 -2.30 2.68 -3.05
N GLN A 52 -2.05 2.03 -4.19
CA GLN A 52 -1.64 0.62 -4.23
C GLN A 52 -0.32 0.40 -3.49
N PHE A 53 0.62 1.33 -3.64
CA PHE A 53 1.89 1.30 -2.92
C PHE A 53 1.69 1.48 -1.41
N TYR A 54 0.87 2.45 -0.98
CA TYR A 54 0.49 2.64 0.42
C TYR A 54 -0.16 1.40 1.02
N LYS A 55 -1.10 0.78 0.29
CA LYS A 55 -1.79 -0.46 0.69
C LYS A 55 -0.80 -1.62 0.83
N LYS A 56 0.15 -1.76 -0.10
CA LYS A 56 1.23 -2.75 -0.04
C LYS A 56 2.05 -2.58 1.24
N LEU A 57 2.52 -1.37 1.54
CA LEU A 57 3.31 -1.09 2.74
C LEU A 57 2.55 -1.37 4.03
N ASN A 58 1.29 -0.95 4.12
CA ASN A 58 0.45 -1.26 5.27
C ASN A 58 0.20 -2.75 5.44
N SER A 59 0.13 -3.51 4.35
CA SER A 59 0.03 -4.97 4.42
C SER A 59 1.27 -5.63 5.03
N LEU A 60 2.41 -4.93 5.12
CA LEU A 60 3.62 -5.44 5.75
C LEU A 60 3.56 -5.32 7.27
N LEU A 61 2.76 -4.40 7.81
CA LEU A 61 2.59 -4.25 9.25
C LEU A 61 2.12 -5.57 9.86
N LYS A 62 2.70 -5.92 11.02
CA LYS A 62 2.46 -7.17 11.77
C LYS A 62 2.96 -8.45 11.09
N LYS A 63 3.41 -8.42 9.84
CA LYS A 63 4.00 -9.60 9.20
C LYS A 63 5.35 -9.94 9.82
N ALA A 64 5.65 -11.24 9.84
CA ALA A 64 6.93 -11.76 10.29
C ALA A 64 7.96 -11.70 9.16
N VAL A 65 9.13 -11.15 9.47
CA VAL A 65 10.29 -11.09 8.58
C VAL A 65 11.33 -12.06 9.10
N VAL A 66 11.87 -12.87 8.19
CA VAL A 66 13.02 -13.75 8.46
C VAL A 66 14.12 -13.35 7.49
N TYR A 67 15.10 -12.60 7.97
CA TYR A 67 16.21 -12.11 7.15
C TYR A 67 17.52 -12.24 7.93
N LYS A 68 18.45 -13.06 7.41
CA LYS A 68 19.68 -13.45 8.12
C LYS A 68 19.33 -14.00 9.51
N ASP A 69 19.94 -13.48 10.57
CA ASP A 69 19.69 -13.89 11.96
C ASP A 69 18.52 -13.13 12.62
N ILE A 70 17.79 -12.30 11.85
CA ILE A 70 16.66 -11.51 12.36
C ILE A 70 15.36 -12.28 12.08
N LYS A 71 14.63 -12.58 13.16
CA LYS A 71 13.28 -13.13 13.11
C LYS A 71 12.37 -12.30 14.01
N SER A 72 11.64 -11.38 13.42
CA SER A 72 10.83 -10.41 14.14
C SER A 72 9.59 -10.00 13.34
N SER A 73 8.67 -9.30 13.98
CA SER A 73 7.47 -8.76 13.31
C SER A 73 7.63 -7.28 13.03
N ILE A 74 7.18 -6.82 11.87
CA ILE A 74 7.17 -5.40 11.50
C ILE A 74 6.14 -4.67 12.35
N VAL A 75 6.57 -3.59 13.01
CA VAL A 75 5.70 -2.72 13.81
C VAL A 75 5.42 -1.41 13.08
N GLU A 76 6.37 -0.95 12.28
CA GLU A 76 6.28 0.31 11.57
C GLU A 76 7.01 0.23 10.23
N VAL A 77 6.51 0.96 9.25
CA VAL A 77 7.05 1.02 7.88
C VAL A 77 7.15 2.49 7.50
N ASN A 78 8.35 2.94 7.19
CA ASN A 78 8.63 4.31 6.78
C ASN A 78 9.26 4.34 5.40
N ILE A 79 9.03 5.42 4.66
CA ILE A 79 9.69 5.69 3.39
C ILE A 79 10.67 6.83 3.63
N GLU A 80 11.95 6.59 3.37
CA GLU A 80 13.01 7.58 3.44
C GLU A 80 13.66 7.67 2.06
N HIS A 81 13.37 8.75 1.31
CA HIS A 81 13.84 8.93 -0.07
C HIS A 81 13.44 7.77 -1.00
N LEU A 82 14.40 6.92 -1.37
CA LEU A 82 14.22 5.76 -2.26
C LEU A 82 14.32 4.43 -1.50
N ASP A 83 14.24 4.47 -0.17
CA ASP A 83 14.32 3.30 0.68
C ASP A 83 13.04 3.12 1.51
N CYS A 84 12.59 1.88 1.60
CA CYS A 84 11.64 1.40 2.58
C CYS A 84 12.39 0.98 3.84
N VAL A 85 12.04 1.59 4.98
CA VAL A 85 12.59 1.29 6.29
C VAL A 85 11.56 0.51 7.10
N LEU A 86 11.82 -0.77 7.31
CA LEU A 86 11.02 -1.64 8.16
C LEU A 86 11.56 -1.59 9.59
N ILE A 87 10.73 -1.17 10.54
CA ILE A 87 11.07 -1.16 11.96
C ILE A 87 10.40 -2.36 12.61
N MET A 88 11.23 -3.20 13.22
CA MET A 88 10.83 -4.44 13.85
C MET A 88 10.53 -4.24 15.34
N ARG A 89 9.77 -5.17 15.93
CA ARG A 89 9.39 -5.14 17.36
C ARG A 89 10.61 -5.13 18.31
N ASP A 90 11.67 -5.83 17.93
CA ASP A 90 12.97 -5.90 18.62
C ASP A 90 13.88 -4.69 18.34
N ARG A 91 13.33 -3.62 17.74
CA ARG A 91 14.02 -2.37 17.37
C ARG A 91 15.08 -2.50 16.28
N HIS A 92 15.20 -3.66 15.64
CA HIS A 92 15.97 -3.79 14.41
C HIS A 92 15.33 -2.97 13.30
N LYS A 93 16.16 -2.33 12.47
CA LYS A 93 15.73 -1.58 11.29
C LYS A 93 16.31 -2.25 10.06
N LEU A 94 15.46 -2.57 9.09
CA LEU A 94 15.88 -3.03 7.78
C LEU A 94 15.58 -1.95 6.75
N ARG A 95 16.60 -1.58 5.99
CA ARG A 95 16.50 -0.62 4.89
C ARG A 95 16.60 -1.37 3.58
N ILE A 96 15.59 -1.20 2.74
CA ILE A 96 15.42 -1.92 1.47
C ILE A 96 15.14 -0.88 0.40
N LYS A 97 15.84 -0.92 -0.72
CA LYS A 97 15.54 -0.03 -1.84
C LYS A 97 14.13 -0.30 -2.36
N LEU A 98 13.40 0.73 -2.74
CA LEU A 98 12.04 0.57 -3.28
C LEU A 98 11.99 -0.39 -4.48
N ASP A 99 13.00 -0.33 -5.35
CA ASP A 99 13.12 -1.20 -6.52
C ASP A 99 13.28 -2.69 -6.16
N ASP A 100 13.88 -2.98 -4.99
CA ASP A 100 14.13 -4.34 -4.50
C ASP A 100 13.03 -4.83 -3.54
N LEU A 101 12.05 -3.97 -3.21
CA LEU A 101 11.06 -4.24 -2.17
C LEU A 101 10.23 -5.48 -2.47
N ASP A 102 9.78 -5.64 -3.72
CA ASP A 102 8.94 -6.77 -4.10
C ASP A 102 9.69 -8.10 -3.99
N SER A 103 10.92 -8.15 -4.49
CA SER A 103 11.79 -9.32 -4.34
C SER A 103 12.10 -9.63 -2.88
N PHE A 104 12.27 -8.61 -2.03
CA PHE A 104 12.47 -8.79 -0.60
C PHE A 104 11.23 -9.38 0.08
N ILE A 105 10.04 -8.85 -0.22
CA ILE A 105 8.78 -9.33 0.34
C ILE A 105 8.59 -10.82 0.01
N GLU A 106 8.83 -11.21 -1.23
CA GLU A 106 8.68 -12.60 -1.67
C GLU A 106 9.67 -13.55 -1.00
N ALA A 107 10.92 -13.11 -0.82
CA ALA A 107 11.98 -13.95 -0.27
C ALA A 107 11.91 -14.10 1.26
N TYR A 108 11.52 -13.04 1.98
CA TYR A 108 11.79 -12.93 3.42
C TYR A 108 10.58 -12.64 4.30
N ILE A 109 9.44 -12.28 3.70
CA ILE A 109 8.21 -12.02 4.45
C ILE A 109 7.28 -13.22 4.26
N LYS A 110 7.01 -13.93 5.36
CA LYS A 110 6.07 -15.05 5.30
C LYS A 110 4.69 -14.50 4.95
N LYS A 111 4.12 -14.99 3.84
CA LYS A 111 2.67 -14.94 3.65
C LYS A 111 2.08 -15.71 4.82
N GLU A 112 1.21 -15.08 5.61
CA GLU A 112 0.40 -15.85 6.55
C GLU A 112 -0.30 -16.91 5.71
N ASN A 113 -0.02 -18.19 6.00
CA ASN A 113 -0.91 -19.24 5.60
C ASN A 113 -2.26 -18.86 6.20
N SER A 114 -3.26 -18.69 5.34
CA SER A 114 -4.67 -18.62 5.71
C SER A 114 -5.00 -19.88 6.52
N ASN A 115 -4.79 -19.80 7.83
CA ASN A 115 -5.43 -20.65 8.80
C ASN A 115 -6.76 -19.98 9.18
N GLU A 116 -7.70 -20.00 8.23
CA GLU A 116 -9.11 -20.12 8.56
C GLU A 116 -9.32 -21.63 8.72
N ARG A 117 -9.24 -22.17 9.94
CA ARG A 117 -10.39 -22.42 10.84
C ARG A 117 -11.58 -23.07 10.14
#